data_AF-A0A9D8YSD7-F1
#
_entry.id   AF-A0A9D8YSD7-F1
#
_cell.length_a   1.000
_cell.length_b   1.000
_cell.length_c   1.000
_cell.angle_alpha   90.00
_cell.angle_beta   90.00
_cell.angle_gamma   90.00
#
_symmetry.space_group_name_H-M   'P 1'
#
loop_
_entity.id
_entity.type
_entity.pdbx_description
1 polymer ?
#
loop_
_entity_poly.entity_id
_entity_poly.type
_entity_poly.pdbx_seq_one_letter_code
_entity_poly.pdbx_strand_id
1 'polypeptide(L)'
;MRDVLIRGIPEDTHAWLKTAAEDNNRSMTAEVLEILHNARQRAEAARGRLARVEAWRKKYLPDDGCELDELVSIVRQGRTHGH
;
A
#
# COMPACT_ATOMS: atom_id res chain seq x y z
N MET A 1 -23.76 2.44 -9.10
CA MET A 1 -23.17 2.53 -7.74
C MET A 1 -24.01 1.65 -6.83
N ARG A 2 -23.43 0.79 -5.99
CA ARG A 2 -24.20 0.00 -5.01
C ARG A 2 -24.09 0.68 -3.65
N ASP A 3 -25.23 0.92 -3.01
CA ASP A 3 -25.25 1.48 -1.66
C ASP A 3 -24.89 0.40 -0.64
N VAL A 4 -24.01 0.75 0.29
CA VAL A 4 -23.53 -0.14 1.35
C VAL A 4 -23.83 0.50 2.69
N LEU A 5 -24.53 -0.22 3.55
CA LEU A 5 -24.80 0.19 4.92
C LEU A 5 -23.78 -0.45 5.85
N ILE A 6 -22.99 0.37 6.52
CA ILE A 6 -22.04 -0.06 7.55
C ILE A 6 -22.74 0.07 8.91
N ARG A 7 -22.96 -1.06 9.59
CA ARG A 7 -23.66 -1.12 10.89
C ARG A 7 -22.67 -1.37 12.02
N GLY A 8 -23.03 -0.95 13.23
CA GLY A 8 -22.25 -1.24 14.44
C GLY A 8 -20.92 -0.48 14.52
N ILE A 9 -20.83 0.70 13.91
CA ILE A 9 -19.67 1.59 14.07
C ILE A 9 -19.67 2.08 15.53
N PRO A 10 -18.56 1.93 16.28
CA PRO A 10 -18.44 2.48 17.62
C PRO A 10 -18.68 3.99 17.63
N GLU A 11 -19.33 4.52 18.67
CA GLU A 11 -19.68 5.95 18.74
C GLU A 11 -18.45 6.87 18.61
N ASP A 12 -17.33 6.51 19.24
CA ASP A 12 -16.08 7.26 19.13
C ASP A 12 -15.57 7.33 17.68
N THR A 13 -15.69 6.22 16.95
CA THR A 13 -15.29 6.17 15.53
C THR A 13 -16.24 7.00 14.67
N HIS A 14 -17.54 6.97 14.96
CA HIS A 14 -18.52 7.80 14.28
C HIS A 14 -18.28 9.29 14.54
N ALA A 15 -18.01 9.69 15.79
CA ALA A 15 -17.68 11.07 16.14
C ALA A 15 -16.41 11.53 15.43
N TRP A 16 -15.36 10.69 15.42
CA TRP A 16 -14.13 10.98 14.69
C TRP A 16 -14.37 11.15 13.18
N LEU A 17 -15.16 10.28 12.54
CA LEU A 17 -15.51 10.40 11.13
C LEU A 17 -16.26 11.70 10.83
N LYS A 18 -17.15 12.11 11.73
CA LYS A 18 -17.90 13.36 11.59
C LYS A 18 -16.96 14.57 11.66
N THR A 19 -16.08 14.63 12.66
CA THR A 19 -15.08 15.70 12.78
C THR A 19 -14.16 15.74 11.57
N ALA A 20 -13.66 14.59 11.11
CA ALA A 20 -12.81 14.52 9.91
C ALA A 20 -13.53 15.06 8.66
N ALA A 21 -14.83 14.77 8.50
CA ALA A 21 -15.61 15.27 7.38
C ALA A 21 -15.78 16.80 7.44
N GLU A 22 -16.03 17.34 8.65
CA GLU A 22 -16.12 18.79 8.89
C GLU A 22 -14.79 19.50 8.60
N ASP A 23 -13.68 18.97 9.11
CA ASP A 23 -12.32 19.53 8.90
C ASP A 23 -11.93 19.55 7.42
N ASN A 24 -12.34 18.53 6.65
CA ASN A 24 -12.08 18.46 5.21
C ASN A 24 -13.15 19.15 4.36
N ASN A 25 -14.14 19.80 5.00
CA ASN A 25 -15.26 20.48 4.34
C ASN A 25 -16.01 19.58 3.34
N ARG A 26 -16.33 18.35 3.76
CA ARG A 26 -16.98 17.32 2.96
C ARG A 26 -18.17 16.71 3.70
N SER A 27 -19.05 16.02 2.96
CA SER A 27 -20.07 15.18 3.60
C SER A 27 -19.42 13.95 4.23
N MET A 28 -20.05 13.42 5.28
CA MET A 28 -19.55 12.22 5.97
C MET A 28 -19.40 11.02 5.02
N THR A 29 -20.34 10.86 4.08
CA THR A 29 -20.25 9.82 3.05
C THR A 29 -19.05 10.03 2.13
N ALA A 30 -18.79 11.26 1.69
CA ALA A 30 -17.65 11.57 0.84
C ALA A 30 -16.32 11.32 1.57
N GLU A 31 -16.24 11.64 2.86
CA GLU A 31 -15.06 11.38 3.67
C GLU A 31 -14.80 9.89 3.85
N VAL A 32 -15.84 9.10 4.17
CA VAL A 32 -15.73 7.64 4.26
C VAL A 32 -15.25 7.03 2.95
N LEU A 33 -15.79 7.50 1.81
CA LEU A 33 -15.38 7.03 0.49
C LEU A 33 -13.91 7.35 0.20
N GLU A 34 -13.44 8.54 0.57
CA GLU A 34 -12.05 8.95 0.39
C GLU A 34 -11.10 8.08 1.24
N ILE A 35 -11.44 7.84 2.50
CA ILE A 35 -10.66 6.97 3.41
C ILE A 35 -10.54 5.55 2.82
N LEU A 36 -11.66 4.99 2.35
CA LEU A 36 -11.68 3.66 1.73
C LEU A 36 -10.89 3.62 0.43
N HIS A 37 -10.99 4.67 -0.40
CA HIS A 37 -10.23 4.80 -1.62
C HIS A 37 -8.72 4.80 -1.36
N ASN A 38 -8.27 5.59 -0.39
CA ASN A 38 -6.88 5.70 0.01
C ASN A 38 -6.36 4.41 0.67
N ALA A 39 -7.19 3.71 1.44
CA ALA A 39 -6.86 2.38 1.95
C ALA A 39 -6.65 1.38 0.81
N ARG A 40 -7.52 1.37 -0.19
CA ARG A 40 -7.39 0.52 -1.38
C ARG A 40 -6.13 0.84 -2.17
N GLN A 41 -5.86 2.12 -2.45
CA GLN A 41 -4.65 2.51 -3.18
C GLN A 41 -3.38 2.07 -2.44
N ARG A 42 -3.33 2.23 -1.11
CA ARG A 42 -2.20 1.76 -0.29
C ARG A 42 -2.03 0.25 -0.35
N ALA A 43 -3.12 -0.51 -0.31
CA ALA A 43 -3.10 -1.96 -0.43
C ALA A 43 -2.60 -2.42 -1.83
N GLU A 44 -3.08 -1.79 -2.90
CA GLU A 44 -2.63 -2.06 -4.27
C GLU A 44 -1.15 -1.72 -4.46
N ALA A 45 -0.70 -0.56 -3.96
CA ALA A 45 0.71 -0.20 -4.00
C ALA A 45 1.59 -1.19 -3.20
N ALA A 46 1.11 -1.67 -2.05
CA ALA A 46 1.80 -2.68 -1.27
C ALA A 46 1.89 -4.02 -2.02
N ARG A 47 0.80 -4.47 -2.66
CA ARG A 47 0.78 -5.67 -3.50
C ARG A 47 1.72 -5.56 -4.69
N GLY A 48 1.72 -4.42 -5.40
CA GLY A 48 2.63 -4.17 -6.50
C GLY A 48 4.10 -4.16 -6.07
N ARG A 49 4.41 -3.59 -4.90
CA ARG A 49 5.75 -3.69 -4.30
C ARG A 49 6.12 -5.15 -3.98
N LEU A 50 5.21 -5.92 -3.40
CA LEU A 50 5.46 -7.32 -3.05
C LEU A 50 5.71 -8.17 -4.30
N ALA A 51 4.87 -8.02 -5.33
CA ALA A 51 5.03 -8.71 -6.61
C ALA A 51 6.35 -8.34 -7.31
N ARG A 52 6.78 -7.08 -7.18
CA ARG A 52 8.07 -6.64 -7.72
C ARG A 52 9.25 -7.24 -6.96
N VAL A 53 9.18 -7.32 -5.64
CA VAL A 53 10.19 -7.99 -4.80
C VAL A 53 10.24 -9.48 -5.10
N GLU A 54 9.08 -10.14 -5.27
CA GLU A 54 8.99 -11.55 -5.60
C GLU A 54 9.51 -11.85 -7.02
N ALA A 55 9.20 -11.00 -8.00
CA ALA A 55 9.76 -11.10 -9.34
C ALA A 55 11.29 -10.88 -9.34
N TRP A 56 11.80 -9.96 -8.51
CA TRP A 56 13.24 -9.78 -8.32
C TRP A 56 13.87 -10.99 -7.67
N ARG A 57 13.25 -11.54 -6.62
CA ARG A 57 13.70 -12.79 -5.99
C ARG A 57 13.77 -13.91 -7.02
N LYS A 58 12.72 -14.15 -7.79
CA LYS A 58 12.69 -15.21 -8.82
C LYS A 58 13.71 -15.00 -9.96
N LYS A 59 14.01 -13.74 -10.31
CA LYS A 59 14.93 -13.39 -11.40
C LYS A 59 16.40 -13.43 -10.97
N TYR A 60 16.69 -13.09 -9.72
CA TYR A 60 18.06 -12.84 -9.24
C TYR A 60 18.50 -13.78 -8.11
N LEU A 61 17.60 -14.52 -7.49
CA LEU A 61 17.92 -15.64 -6.60
C LEU A 61 17.41 -16.94 -7.24
N PRO A 62 18.30 -17.84 -7.67
CA PRO A 62 17.93 -19.24 -7.88
C PRO A 62 17.43 -19.85 -6.55
N ASP A 63 16.71 -20.99 -6.61
CA ASP A 63 16.18 -21.70 -5.44
C ASP A 63 17.26 -22.12 -4.41
N ASP A 64 18.52 -22.05 -4.82
CA ASP A 64 19.69 -22.28 -3.98
C ASP A 64 20.13 -20.93 -3.40
N GLY A 65 19.88 -20.73 -2.10
CA GLY A 65 20.06 -19.46 -1.39
C GLY A 65 21.31 -18.67 -1.81
N CYS A 66 21.07 -17.47 -2.31
CA CYS A 66 22.12 -16.48 -2.54
C CYS A 66 22.32 -15.69 -1.24
N GLU A 67 23.54 -15.68 -0.72
CA GLU A 67 23.91 -14.93 0.47
C GLU A 67 23.75 -13.42 0.22
N LEU A 68 23.24 -12.70 1.23
CA LEU A 68 22.87 -11.29 1.11
C LEU A 68 24.03 -10.39 0.61
N ASP A 69 25.27 -10.75 0.93
CA ASP A 69 26.49 -10.04 0.51
C ASP A 69 26.76 -10.12 -1.01
N GLU A 70 26.34 -11.20 -1.68
CA GLU A 70 26.46 -11.33 -3.14
C GLU A 70 25.44 -10.44 -3.87
N LEU A 71 24.20 -10.37 -3.36
CA LEU A 71 23.17 -9.48 -3.90
C LEU A 71 23.55 -8.00 -3.78
N VAL A 72 24.10 -7.61 -2.64
CA VAL A 72 24.57 -6.22 -2.42
C VAL A 72 25.70 -5.88 -3.40
N SER A 73 26.59 -6.82 -3.69
CA SER A 73 27.69 -6.64 -4.64
C SER A 73 27.18 -6.48 -6.08
N ILE A 74 26.24 -7.32 -6.53
CA ILE A 74 25.63 -7.24 -7.86
C ILE A 74 24.87 -5.91 -8.05
N VAL A 75 24.07 -5.49 -7.07
CA VAL A 75 23.32 -4.22 -7.14
C VAL A 75 24.25 -3.01 -7.16
N ARG A 76 25.37 -3.06 -6.41
CA ARG A 76 26.40 -2.01 -6.44
C ARG A 76 27.12 -1.94 -7.79
N GLN A 77 27.48 -3.07 -8.39
CA GLN A 77 28.15 -3.13 -9.69
C GLN A 77 27.23 -2.73 -10.86
N GLY A 78 25.93 -3.00 -10.77
CA GLY A 78 24.93 -2.56 -11.76
C GLY A 78 24.71 -1.05 -11.77
N ARG A 79 24.96 -0.34 -10.66
CA ARG A 79 24.87 1.13 -10.59
C ARG A 79 26.08 1.86 -11.16
N THR A 80 27.23 1.20 -11.29
CA THR A 80 28.46 1.82 -11.83
C THR A 80 28.57 1.71 -13.35
N HIS A 81 27.71 0.93 -14.01
CA HIS A 81 27.74 0.70 -15.46
C HIS A 81 26.46 1.12 -16.21
N GLY A 82 25.52 1.80 -15.53
CA GLY A 82 24.35 2.40 -16.17
C GLY A 82 24.70 3.74 -16.82
N HIS A 83 25.22 3.66 -18.05
CA HIS A 83 25.39 4.78 -18.98
C HIS A 83 24.12 5.02 -19.80
#